data_AF-A0A6I8W7E8-F1
#
_entry.id   AF-A0A6I8W7E8-F1
#
_cell.length_a   1.000
_cell.length_b   1.000
_cell.length_c   1.000
_cell.angle_alpha   90.00
_cell.angle_beta   90.00
_cell.angle_gamma   90.00
#
_symmetry.space_group_name_H-M   'P 1'
#
loop_
_entity.id
_entity.type
_entity.pdbx_description
1 polymer ?
#
loop_
_entity_poly.entity_id
_entity_poly.type
_entity_poly.pdbx_seq_one_letter_code
_entity_poly.pdbx_strand_id
1 'polypeptide(L)'
;MNGQNRKRKWQAGRGEDLTPDDRIELIAELMAKLDGVNFVADFFRIRRLKLLITDCLPDQKEQLLRILIGYVNRPPSPATASYAKIVNLLSKDIGSLMVDCIRALKAVQEKALIDGKWDNARGMECFFAELSK
;
A
#
# COMPACT_ATOMS: atom_id res chain seq x y z
N MET A 1 -0.35 -16.16 -24.67
CA MET A 1 -0.31 -14.79 -25.24
C MET A 1 -1.45 -13.98 -24.65
N ASN A 2 -1.25 -13.20 -23.56
CA ASN A 2 -2.32 -12.37 -22.97
C ASN A 2 -1.85 -11.09 -22.25
N GLY A 3 -0.54 -10.83 -22.23
CA GLY A 3 0.05 -9.72 -21.46
C GLY A 3 -0.05 -8.34 -22.11
N GLN A 4 -0.25 -8.27 -23.44
CA GLN A 4 -0.28 -6.99 -24.16
C GLN A 4 -1.66 -6.29 -24.13
N ASN A 5 -2.76 -7.04 -24.02
CA ASN A 5 -4.11 -6.44 -23.92
C ASN A 5 -4.40 -5.86 -22.54
N ARG A 6 -3.87 -6.46 -21.45
CA ARG A 6 -4.03 -5.91 -20.09
C ARG A 6 -3.40 -4.52 -19.95
N LYS A 7 -2.20 -4.32 -20.50
CA LYS A 7 -1.47 -3.04 -20.42
C LYS A 7 -2.23 -1.82 -20.97
N ARG A 8 -3.12 -2.00 -21.96
CA ARG A 8 -3.88 -0.90 -22.58
C ARG A 8 -5.08 -0.45 -21.74
N LYS A 9 -5.66 -1.34 -20.92
CA LYS A 9 -6.86 -1.03 -20.11
C LYS A 9 -6.57 -0.02 -18.98
N TRP A 10 -5.33 0.01 -18.48
CA TRP A 10 -4.90 0.85 -17.35
C TRP A 10 -4.56 2.31 -17.72
N GLN A 11 -4.59 2.64 -19.02
CA GLN A 11 -4.29 3.98 -19.54
C GLN A 11 -5.50 4.92 -19.55
N ALA A 12 -6.72 4.42 -19.33
CA ALA A 12 -7.89 5.25 -19.13
C ALA A 12 -7.84 5.95 -17.77
N GLY A 13 -8.09 7.26 -17.76
CA GLY A 13 -8.01 8.12 -16.59
C GLY A 13 -8.85 7.58 -15.42
N ARG A 14 -8.30 7.70 -14.21
CA ARG A 14 -8.95 7.40 -12.91
C ARG A 14 -9.29 5.94 -12.58
N GLY A 15 -9.43 5.03 -13.56
CA GLY A 15 -9.77 3.63 -13.27
C GLY A 15 -11.25 3.39 -12.99
N GLU A 16 -12.11 4.35 -13.37
CA GLU A 16 -13.56 4.31 -13.20
C GLU A 16 -14.18 3.10 -13.94
N ASP A 17 -13.65 2.74 -15.11
CA ASP A 17 -14.11 1.60 -15.93
C ASP A 17 -13.54 0.23 -15.50
N LEU A 18 -12.77 0.18 -14.41
CA LEU A 18 -12.14 -1.06 -13.93
C LEU A 18 -13.09 -1.82 -13.01
N THR A 19 -13.13 -3.14 -13.17
CA THR A 19 -13.77 -4.03 -12.20
C THR A 19 -13.08 -3.93 -10.84
N PRO A 20 -13.75 -4.27 -9.74
CA PRO A 20 -13.11 -4.26 -8.41
C PRO A 20 -11.81 -5.09 -8.38
N ASP A 21 -11.76 -6.25 -9.04
CA ASP A 21 -10.54 -7.08 -9.11
C ASP A 21 -9.42 -6.41 -9.92
N ASP A 22 -9.76 -5.78 -11.06
CA ASP A 22 -8.80 -5.02 -11.85
C ASP A 22 -8.21 -3.86 -11.01
N ARG A 23 -9.03 -3.17 -10.22
CA ARG A 23 -8.56 -2.09 -9.34
C ARG A 23 -7.58 -2.59 -8.28
N ILE A 24 -7.84 -3.75 -7.68
CA ILE A 24 -6.92 -4.40 -6.73
C ILE A 24 -5.58 -4.75 -7.38
N GLU A 25 -5.59 -5.34 -8.57
CA GLU A 25 -4.37 -5.65 -9.31
C GLU A 25 -3.56 -4.37 -9.59
N LEU A 26 -4.24 -3.30 -10.02
CA LEU A 26 -3.60 -2.00 -10.26
C LEU A 26 -3.02 -1.37 -8.99
N ILE A 27 -3.73 -1.45 -7.85
CA ILE A 27 -3.23 -0.96 -6.56
C ILE A 27 -1.96 -1.73 -6.18
N ALA A 28 -1.97 -3.05 -6.30
CA ALA A 28 -0.80 -3.87 -6.03
C ALA A 28 0.38 -3.50 -6.94
N GLU A 29 0.14 -3.30 -8.24
CA GLU A 29 1.18 -2.86 -9.18
C GLU A 29 1.77 -1.49 -8.85
N LEU A 30 0.92 -0.52 -8.49
CA LEU A 30 1.36 0.83 -8.16
C LEU A 30 2.15 0.84 -6.85
N MET A 31 1.73 0.06 -5.85
CA MET A 31 2.48 -0.14 -4.61
C MET A 31 3.85 -0.79 -4.87
N ALA A 32 3.93 -1.79 -5.75
CA ALA A 32 5.21 -2.42 -6.13
C ALA A 32 6.19 -1.44 -6.76
N LYS A 33 5.67 -0.45 -7.49
CA LYS A 33 6.47 0.56 -8.19
C LYS A 33 6.96 1.68 -7.28
N LEU A 34 6.47 1.78 -6.04
CA LEU A 34 7.02 2.73 -5.07
C LEU A 34 8.41 2.25 -4.65
N ASP A 35 9.43 3.03 -5.02
CA ASP A 35 10.83 2.74 -4.72
C ASP A 35 11.41 3.67 -3.66
N GLY A 36 10.77 4.82 -3.39
CA GLY A 36 11.27 5.84 -2.47
C GLY A 36 12.49 6.60 -2.97
N VAL A 37 12.93 6.35 -4.21
CA VAL A 37 14.11 6.95 -4.84
C VAL A 37 13.69 8.02 -5.85
N ASN A 38 12.68 7.73 -6.68
CA ASN A 38 12.16 8.70 -7.63
C ASN A 38 10.97 9.46 -7.04
N PHE A 39 11.26 10.55 -6.32
CA PHE A 39 10.26 11.37 -5.64
C PHE A 39 9.12 11.84 -6.56
N VAL A 40 9.43 12.28 -7.78
CA VAL A 40 8.41 12.79 -8.73
C VAL A 40 7.49 11.66 -9.17
N ALA A 41 8.05 10.50 -9.54
CA ALA A 41 7.25 9.35 -9.94
C ALA A 41 6.38 8.84 -8.77
N ASP A 42 6.97 8.75 -7.57
CA ASP A 42 6.27 8.32 -6.36
C ASP A 42 5.16 9.30 -5.97
N PHE A 43 5.35 10.61 -6.14
CA PHE A 43 4.30 11.60 -5.90
C PHE A 43 3.05 11.35 -6.75
N PHE A 44 3.22 11.13 -8.07
CA PHE A 44 2.10 10.83 -8.97
C PHE A 44 1.46 9.47 -8.65
N ARG A 45 2.27 8.46 -8.32
CA ARG A 45 1.78 7.12 -7.95
C ARG A 45 0.98 7.15 -6.66
N ILE A 46 1.48 7.82 -5.62
CA ILE A 46 0.80 7.97 -4.33
C ILE A 46 -0.52 8.70 -4.50
N ARG A 47 -0.57 9.79 -5.28
CA ARG A 47 -1.83 10.49 -5.56
C ARG A 47 -2.84 9.59 -6.27
N ARG A 48 -2.40 8.78 -7.24
CA ARG A 48 -3.26 7.82 -7.95
C ARG A 48 -3.72 6.68 -7.03
N LEU A 49 -2.83 6.14 -6.20
CA LEU A 49 -3.15 5.12 -5.20
C LEU A 49 -4.22 5.61 -4.23
N LYS A 50 -4.09 6.85 -3.74
CA LYS A 50 -5.08 7.43 -2.82
C LYS A 50 -6.49 7.38 -3.42
N LEU A 51 -6.63 7.80 -4.68
CA LEU A 51 -7.92 7.81 -5.37
C LEU A 51 -8.48 6.38 -5.50
N LEU A 52 -7.69 5.47 -6.07
CA LEU A 52 -8.12 4.07 -6.31
C LEU A 52 -8.51 3.35 -5.02
N ILE A 53 -7.72 3.51 -3.95
CA ILE A 53 -7.99 2.87 -2.66
C ILE A 53 -9.25 3.44 -2.03
N THR A 54 -9.47 4.75 -2.12
CA THR A 54 -10.70 5.40 -1.61
C THR A 54 -11.93 4.84 -2.31
N ASP A 55 -11.87 4.68 -3.63
CA ASP A 55 -13.00 4.16 -4.43
C ASP A 55 -13.28 2.67 -4.17
N CYS A 56 -12.25 1.88 -3.82
CA CYS A 56 -12.38 0.45 -3.51
C CYS A 56 -12.76 0.16 -2.05
N LEU A 57 -12.65 1.14 -1.15
CA LEU A 57 -12.73 0.91 0.28
C LEU A 57 -14.06 0.29 0.76
N PRO A 58 -15.25 0.71 0.26
CA PRO A 58 -16.52 0.19 0.74
C PRO A 58 -16.65 -1.33 0.60
N ASP A 59 -16.08 -1.90 -0.47
CA ASP A 59 -16.31 -3.29 -0.86
C ASP A 59 -15.10 -4.21 -0.63
N GLN A 60 -13.87 -3.65 -0.54
CA GLN A 60 -12.63 -4.45 -0.58
C GLN A 60 -11.64 -4.13 0.54
N LYS A 61 -12.11 -3.59 1.66
CA LYS A 61 -11.29 -3.23 2.83
C LYS A 61 -10.28 -4.31 3.25
N GLU A 62 -10.69 -5.58 3.33
CA GLU A 62 -9.79 -6.66 3.74
C GLU A 62 -8.65 -6.92 2.74
N GLN A 63 -8.96 -6.88 1.45
CA GLN A 63 -7.96 -7.08 0.39
C GLN A 63 -6.95 -5.94 0.38
N LEU A 64 -7.42 -4.70 0.53
CA LEU A 64 -6.58 -3.52 0.66
C LEU A 64 -5.64 -3.62 1.87
N LEU A 65 -6.16 -4.04 3.02
CA LEU A 65 -5.33 -4.26 4.22
C LEU A 65 -4.26 -5.34 3.97
N ARG A 66 -4.61 -6.45 3.32
CA ARG A 66 -3.64 -7.50 2.97
C ARG A 66 -2.52 -6.98 2.07
N ILE A 67 -2.85 -6.16 1.08
CA ILE A 67 -1.88 -5.54 0.17
C ILE A 67 -0.94 -4.62 0.94
N LEU A 68 -1.48 -3.71 1.74
CA LEU A 68 -0.69 -2.77 2.56
C LEU A 68 0.25 -3.53 3.51
N ILE A 69 -0.27 -4.52 4.23
CA ILE A 69 0.52 -5.36 5.14
C ILE A 69 1.63 -6.09 4.37
N GLY A 70 1.34 -6.63 3.19
CA GLY A 70 2.33 -7.33 2.37
C GLY A 70 3.50 -6.44 1.95
N TYR A 71 3.26 -5.16 1.68
CA TYR A 71 4.33 -4.22 1.32
C TYR A 71 5.10 -3.67 2.52
N VAL A 72 4.50 -3.66 3.71
CA VAL A 72 5.16 -3.16 4.93
C VAL A 72 5.90 -4.27 5.68
N ASN A 73 5.43 -5.52 5.63
CA ASN A 73 6.08 -6.68 6.25
C ASN A 73 7.30 -7.16 5.45
N ARG A 74 8.35 -6.33 5.44
CA ARG A 74 9.61 -6.59 4.75
C ARG A 74 10.76 -5.87 5.45
N PRO A 75 12.02 -6.18 5.13
CA PRO A 75 13.17 -5.45 5.65
C PRO A 75 13.12 -3.94 5.33
N PRO A 76 13.85 -3.10 6.09
CA PRO A 76 13.93 -1.66 5.84
C PRO A 76 14.33 -1.33 4.39
N SER A 77 13.69 -0.31 3.83
CA SER A 77 13.95 0.09 2.44
C SER A 77 13.60 1.55 2.20
N PRO A 78 14.12 2.19 1.14
CA PRO A 78 13.75 3.57 0.80
C PRO A 78 12.25 3.75 0.55
N ALA A 79 11.58 2.73 -0.01
CA ALA A 79 10.13 2.75 -0.24
C ALA A 79 9.28 2.82 1.04
N THR A 80 9.84 2.51 2.21
CA THR A 80 9.13 2.54 3.49
C THR A 80 8.50 3.91 3.76
N ALA A 81 9.18 5.00 3.41
CA ALA A 81 8.64 6.35 3.53
C ALA A 81 7.45 6.59 2.57
N SER A 82 7.53 6.08 1.33
CA SER A 82 6.43 6.16 0.37
C SER A 82 5.21 5.37 0.83
N TYR A 83 5.40 4.18 1.43
CA TYR A 83 4.32 3.39 2.04
C TYR A 83 3.68 4.09 3.24
N ALA A 84 4.48 4.68 4.13
CA ALA A 84 3.94 5.44 5.25
C ALA A 84 3.13 6.65 4.77
N LYS A 85 3.62 7.33 3.73
CA LYS A 85 2.94 8.50 3.14
C LYS A 85 1.57 8.16 2.55
N ILE A 86 1.42 7.05 1.83
CA ILE A 86 0.09 6.64 1.33
C ILE A 86 -0.85 6.29 2.48
N VAL A 87 -0.38 5.57 3.50
CA VAL A 87 -1.20 5.21 4.67
C VAL A 87 -1.64 6.46 5.45
N ASN A 88 -0.75 7.44 5.65
CA ASN A 88 -1.08 8.72 6.27
C ASN A 88 -2.06 9.57 5.42
N LEU A 89 -1.99 9.48 4.09
CA LEU A 89 -2.96 10.16 3.24
C LEU A 89 -4.35 9.54 3.31
N LEU A 90 -4.43 8.21 3.46
CA LEU A 90 -5.69 7.48 3.61
C LEU A 90 -6.32 7.70 4.99
N SER A 91 -5.50 7.85 6.05
CA SER A 91 -5.99 8.08 7.42
C SER A 91 -6.81 9.35 7.56
N LYS A 92 -6.47 10.41 6.80
CA LYS A 92 -7.17 11.70 6.79
C LYS A 92 -8.60 11.59 6.27
N ASP A 93 -8.82 10.68 5.33
CA ASP A 93 -10.12 10.52 4.68
C ASP A 93 -10.92 9.39 5.34
N ILE A 94 -10.24 8.43 6.01
CA ILE A 94 -10.82 7.15 6.43
C ILE A 94 -10.20 6.71 7.77
N GLY A 95 -10.61 7.38 8.86
CA GLY A 95 -10.03 7.17 10.20
C GLY A 95 -10.13 5.73 10.72
N SER A 96 -11.20 4.98 10.38
CA SER A 96 -11.37 3.58 10.80
C SER A 96 -10.40 2.62 10.11
N LEU A 97 -10.03 2.89 8.85
CA LEU A 97 -9.05 2.08 8.11
C LEU A 97 -7.67 2.17 8.77
N MET A 98 -7.28 3.36 9.23
CA MET A 98 -5.98 3.56 9.87
C MET A 98 -5.83 2.74 11.14
N VAL A 99 -6.86 2.75 11.99
CA VAL A 99 -6.87 1.98 13.25
C VAL A 99 -6.73 0.49 12.96
N ASP A 100 -7.47 -0.03 11.99
CA ASP A 100 -7.42 -1.45 11.62
C ASP A 100 -6.08 -1.82 10.97
N CYS A 101 -5.50 -0.93 10.16
CA CYS A 101 -4.19 -1.10 9.57
C CYS A 101 -3.09 -1.16 10.64
N ILE A 102 -3.06 -0.20 11.58
CA ILE A 102 -2.10 -0.21 12.69
C ILE A 102 -2.24 -1.47 13.53
N ARG A 103 -3.47 -1.85 13.88
CA ARG A 103 -3.73 -3.05 14.69
C ARG A 103 -3.21 -4.30 14.00
N ALA A 104 -3.49 -4.45 12.70
CA ALA A 104 -3.01 -5.58 11.92
C ALA A 104 -1.49 -5.60 11.78
N LEU A 105 -0.86 -4.43 11.54
CA LEU A 105 0.59 -4.32 11.43
C LEU A 105 1.31 -4.64 12.75
N LYS A 106 0.75 -4.22 13.91
CA LYS A 106 1.29 -4.61 15.22
C LYS A 106 1.27 -6.12 15.43
N ALA A 107 0.16 -6.79 15.10
CA ALA A 107 0.08 -8.24 15.19
C ALA A 107 1.10 -8.95 14.28
N VAL A 108 1.36 -8.39 13.09
CA VAL A 108 2.37 -8.91 12.17
C VAL A 108 3.79 -8.66 12.68
N GLN A 109 4.05 -7.51 13.31
CA GLN A 109 5.33 -7.21 13.96
C GLN A 109 5.61 -8.15 15.13
N GLU A 110 4.64 -8.33 16.03
CA GLU A 110 4.74 -9.27 17.16
C GLU A 110 5.05 -10.68 16.67
N LYS A 111 4.33 -11.14 15.64
CA LYS A 111 4.60 -12.43 15.01
C LYS A 111 6.01 -12.50 14.40
N ALA A 112 6.46 -11.44 13.73
CA ALA A 112 7.81 -11.40 13.17
C ALA A 112 8.90 -11.50 14.25
N LEU A 113 8.70 -10.86 15.41
CA LEU A 113 9.60 -10.97 16.57
C LEU A 113 9.61 -12.40 17.13
N ILE A 114 8.45 -13.02 17.29
CA ILE A 114 8.32 -14.40 17.78
C ILE A 114 8.97 -15.39 16.80
N ASP A 115 8.75 -15.22 15.49
CA ASP A 115 9.30 -16.07 14.43
C ASP A 115 10.82 -15.84 14.21
N GLY A 116 11.45 -14.90 14.92
CA GLY A 116 12.86 -14.54 14.71
C GLY A 116 13.15 -13.80 13.40
N LYS A 117 12.13 -13.22 12.76
CA LYS A 117 12.23 -12.40 11.53
C LYS A 117 12.58 -10.95 11.88
N TRP A 118 13.74 -10.77 12.51
CA TRP A 118 14.18 -9.49 13.06
C TRP A 118 14.25 -8.36 12.02
N ASP A 119 14.70 -8.64 10.80
CA ASP A 119 14.77 -7.64 9.73
C ASP A 119 13.38 -7.13 9.34
N ASN A 120 12.39 -8.02 9.24
CA ASN A 120 11.01 -7.61 8.95
C ASN A 120 10.42 -6.80 10.11
N ALA A 121 10.68 -7.22 11.35
CA ALA A 121 10.25 -6.47 12.54
C ALA A 121 10.86 -5.06 12.55
N ARG A 122 12.16 -4.93 12.23
CA ARG A 122 12.85 -3.66 12.07
C ARG A 122 12.27 -2.80 10.94
N GLY A 123 11.94 -3.42 9.80
CA GLY A 123 11.27 -2.72 8.71
C GLY A 123 9.91 -2.14 9.11
N MET A 124 9.16 -2.87 9.94
CA MET A 124 7.90 -2.39 10.54
C MET A 124 8.13 -1.26 11.56
N GLU A 125 9.18 -1.32 12.38
CA GLU A 125 9.56 -0.21 13.25
C GLU A 125 9.88 1.06 12.46
N CYS A 126 10.68 0.93 11.39
CA CYS A 126 10.97 2.05 10.49
C CYS A 126 9.67 2.62 9.88
N PHE A 127 8.74 1.75 9.46
CA PHE A 127 7.45 2.19 8.94
C PHE A 127 6.63 2.96 9.99
N PHE A 128 6.54 2.48 11.23
CA PHE A 128 5.84 3.20 12.29
C PHE A 128 6.50 4.54 12.64
N ALA A 129 7.83 4.61 12.58
CA ALA A 129 8.56 5.86 12.77
C ALA A 129 8.35 6.86 11.62
N GLU A 130 8.15 6.40 10.39
CA GLU A 130 7.77 7.28 9.28
C GLU A 130 6.31 7.74 9.39
N LEU A 131 5.42 6.93 9.96
CA LEU A 131 4.02 7.30 10.17
C LEU A 131 3.81 8.38 11.23
N SER A 132 4.75 8.54 12.18
CA SER A 132 4.66 9.52 13.26
C SER A 132 5.22 10.91 12.91
N LYS A 133 5.71 11.10 11.68
CA LYS A 133 6.20 12.37 11.14
C LYS A 133 5.08 13.15 10.45
#